data_AF-A0A314ZG76-F1
#
_entry.id   AF-A0A314ZG76-F1
#
_cell.length_a   1.000
_cell.length_b   1.000
_cell.length_c   1.000
_cell.angle_alpha   90.00
_cell.angle_beta   90.00
_cell.angle_gamma   90.00
#
_symmetry.space_group_name_H-M   'P 1'
#
loop_
_entity.id
_entity.type
_entity.pdbx_description
1 polymer ?
#
loop_
_entity_poly.entity_id
_entity_poly.type
_entity_poly.pdbx_seq_one_letter_code
_entity_poly.pdbx_strand_id
1 'polypeptide(L)'
;MEEMAESGLAPNLEICRSLIKGYCKERDVDRAETLLGLFAKEFQVFDSESYNILVKVFCEDGDIAKLLELQDRMMKVGFAPNSLTFKYVIHGLWRTARPDKDKLHVE
;
A
#
# COMPACT_ATOMS: atom_id res chain seq x y z
N MET A 1 -16.34 10.65 3.13
CA MET A 1 -16.33 9.26 3.66
C MET A 1 -17.29 9.13 4.83
N GLU A 2 -17.23 10.00 5.83
CA GLU A 2 -18.20 10.05 6.94
C GLU A 2 -19.64 10.17 6.44
N GLU A 3 -19.94 11.13 5.56
CA GLU A 3 -21.29 11.28 4.99
C GLU A 3 -21.76 10.04 4.18
N MET A 4 -20.84 9.33 3.50
CA MET A 4 -21.16 8.09 2.78
C MET A 4 -21.43 6.93 3.74
N ALA A 5 -20.68 6.85 4.84
CA ALA A 5 -20.88 5.87 5.91
C ALA A 5 -22.22 6.11 6.61
N GLU A 6 -22.54 7.36 6.94
CA GLU A 6 -23.81 7.77 7.56
C GLU A 6 -25.01 7.55 6.64
N SER A 7 -24.82 7.70 5.32
CA SER A 7 -25.87 7.49 4.33
C SER A 7 -26.08 6.02 3.94
N GLY A 8 -25.25 5.09 4.45
CA GLY A 8 -25.27 3.68 4.06
C GLY A 8 -24.89 3.42 2.59
N LEU A 9 -24.31 4.42 1.92
CA LEU A 9 -23.88 4.31 0.53
C LEU A 9 -22.47 3.72 0.49
N ALA A 10 -22.38 2.45 0.08
CA ALA A 10 -21.09 1.79 -0.07
C ALA A 10 -20.28 2.51 -1.17
N PRO A 11 -19.10 3.06 -0.85
CA PRO A 11 -18.20 3.58 -1.87
C PRO A 11 -17.81 2.43 -2.81
N ASN A 12 -17.96 2.67 -4.11
CA ASN A 12 -17.62 1.67 -5.11
C ASN A 12 -16.08 1.46 -5.19
N LEU A 13 -15.66 0.33 -5.79
CA LEU A 13 -14.24 -0.02 -5.93
C LEU A 13 -13.43 1.06 -6.67
N GLU A 14 -14.04 1.79 -7.61
CA GLU A 14 -13.38 2.84 -8.37
C GLU A 14 -13.04 4.07 -7.51
N ILE A 15 -13.94 4.45 -6.59
CA ILE A 15 -13.71 5.51 -5.62
C ILE A 15 -12.55 5.12 -4.69
N CYS A 16 -12.57 3.89 -4.16
CA CYS A 16 -11.49 3.37 -3.33
C CYS A 16 -10.14 3.48 -4.06
N ARG A 17 -10.03 2.89 -5.25
CA ARG A 17 -8.79 2.90 -6.04
C ARG A 17 -8.33 4.31 -6.37
N SER A 18 -9.25 5.21 -6.70
CA SER A 18 -8.92 6.61 -7.04
C SER A 18 -8.36 7.37 -5.84
N LEU A 19 -8.96 7.21 -4.66
CA LEU A 19 -8.48 7.83 -3.43
C LEU A 19 -7.10 7.28 -3.03
N ILE A 20 -6.91 5.96 -3.09
CA ILE A 20 -5.62 5.33 -2.81
C ILE A 20 -4.54 5.82 -3.78
N LYS A 21 -4.85 5.89 -5.09
CA LYS A 21 -3.94 6.47 -6.09
C LYS A 21 -3.61 7.93 -5.78
N GLY A 22 -4.59 8.73 -5.34
CA GLY A 22 -4.41 10.12 -4.95
C GLY A 22 -3.42 10.28 -3.78
N TYR A 23 -3.70 9.62 -2.66
CA TYR A 23 -2.83 9.67 -1.48
C TYR A 23 -1.41 9.13 -1.75
N CYS A 24 -1.30 8.07 -2.55
CA CYS A 24 0.00 7.54 -2.97
C CYS A 24 0.80 8.54 -3.81
N LYS A 25 0.14 9.33 -4.68
CA LYS A 25 0.80 10.40 -5.46
C LYS A 25 1.28 11.54 -4.56
N GLU A 26 0.53 11.85 -3.51
CA GLU A 26 0.92 12.83 -2.49
C GLU A 26 1.97 12.31 -1.51
N ARG A 27 2.37 11.03 -1.65
CA ARG A 27 3.23 10.29 -0.72
C ARG A 27 2.71 10.22 0.71
N ASP A 28 1.39 10.35 0.85
CA ASP A 28 0.70 10.15 2.12
C ASP A 28 0.19 8.71 2.22
N VAL A 29 1.14 7.79 2.37
CA VAL A 29 0.88 6.36 2.36
C VAL A 29 0.13 5.93 3.63
N ASP A 30 0.33 6.63 4.74
CA ASP A 30 -0.34 6.38 6.02
C ASP A 30 -1.86 6.66 5.92
N ARG A 31 -2.27 7.77 5.27
CA ARG A 31 -3.69 8.03 5.00
C ARG A 31 -4.27 7.02 4.03
N ALA A 32 -3.53 6.64 2.98
CA ALA A 32 -3.97 5.62 2.04
C ALA A 32 -4.23 4.27 2.74
N GLU A 33 -3.34 3.87 3.64
CA GLU A 33 -3.48 2.63 4.39
C GLU A 33 -4.62 2.67 5.42
N THR A 34 -4.78 3.80 6.11
CA THR A 34 -5.93 4.04 7.02
C THR A 34 -7.25 3.93 6.27
N LEU A 35 -7.30 4.49 5.06
CA LEU A 35 -8.48 4.42 4.20
C LEU A 35 -8.81 2.97 3.83
N LEU A 36 -7.84 2.15 3.43
CA LEU A 36 -8.09 0.73 3.16
C LEU A 36 -8.64 -0.02 4.38
N GLY A 37 -8.14 0.30 5.57
CA GLY A 37 -8.68 -0.24 6.81
C GLY A 37 -10.15 0.12 7.03
N LEU A 38 -10.52 1.38 6.76
CA LEU A 38 -11.90 1.86 6.83
C LEU A 38 -12.80 1.14 5.81
N PHE A 39 -12.33 1.01 4.56
CA PHE A 39 -13.06 0.30 3.50
C PHE A 39 -13.30 -1.17 3.81
N ALA A 40 -12.30 -1.85 4.36
CA ALA A 40 -12.44 -3.24 4.79
C ALA A 40 -13.40 -3.38 5.99
N LYS A 41 -13.30 -2.50 6.99
CA LYS A 41 -14.08 -2.60 8.24
C LYS A 41 -15.55 -2.21 8.05
N GLU A 42 -15.80 -1.05 7.46
CA GLU A 42 -17.15 -0.45 7.40
C GLU A 42 -17.94 -0.89 6.16
N PHE A 43 -17.25 -1.15 5.04
CA PHE A 43 -17.91 -1.42 3.76
C PHE A 43 -17.64 -2.82 3.20
N GLN A 44 -16.83 -3.64 3.87
CA GLN A 44 -16.41 -4.97 3.38
C GLN A 44 -15.83 -4.93 1.95
N VAL A 45 -15.16 -3.82 1.61
CA VAL A 45 -14.51 -3.63 0.30
C VAL A 45 -13.05 -4.07 0.42
N PHE A 46 -12.73 -5.17 -0.26
CA PHE A 46 -11.38 -5.73 -0.31
C PHE A 46 -10.84 -5.62 -1.73
N ASP A 47 -9.84 -4.76 -1.93
CA ASP A 47 -9.31 -4.50 -3.26
C ASP A 47 -7.81 -4.81 -3.39
N SER A 48 -7.51 -5.88 -4.12
CA SER A 48 -6.14 -6.31 -4.40
C SER A 48 -5.31 -5.27 -5.14
N GLU A 49 -5.92 -4.48 -6.02
CA GLU A 49 -5.23 -3.48 -6.81
C GLU A 49 -4.74 -2.34 -5.91
N SER A 50 -5.58 -1.88 -4.98
CA SER A 50 -5.26 -0.84 -4.01
C SER A 50 -4.09 -1.24 -3.09
N TYR A 51 -4.05 -2.47 -2.59
CA TYR A 51 -2.90 -2.95 -1.81
C TYR A 51 -1.62 -3.00 -2.66
N ASN A 52 -1.70 -3.46 -3.91
CA ASN A 52 -0.53 -3.49 -4.80
C ASN A 52 0.03 -2.09 -5.10
N ILE A 53 -0.82 -1.07 -5.13
CA ILE A 53 -0.38 0.32 -5.28
C ILE A 53 0.45 0.76 -4.07
N LEU A 54 0.01 0.45 -2.84
CA LEU A 54 0.78 0.76 -1.62
C LEU A 54 2.12 0.03 -1.60
N VAL A 55 2.11 -1.27 -1.89
CA VAL A 55 3.32 -2.11 -1.95
C VAL A 55 4.33 -1.52 -2.95
N LYS A 56 3.87 -1.05 -4.10
CA LYS A 56 4.73 -0.38 -5.10
C LYS A 56 5.38 0.87 -4.53
N VAL A 57 4.61 1.74 -3.87
CA VAL A 57 5.13 3.00 -3.29
C VAL A 57 6.17 2.71 -2.21
N PHE A 58 5.89 1.81 -1.26
CA PHE A 58 6.85 1.43 -0.23
C PHE A 58 8.13 0.80 -0.81
N CYS A 59 8.02 0.02 -1.89
CA CYS A 59 9.17 -0.51 -2.60
C CYS A 59 10.02 0.59 -3.28
N GLU A 60 9.40 1.64 -3.80
CA GLU A 60 10.08 2.79 -4.40
C GLU A 60 10.82 3.61 -3.34
N ASP A 61 10.17 3.83 -2.19
CA ASP A 61 10.71 4.56 -1.04
C ASP A 61 11.87 3.83 -0.37
N GLY A 62 11.99 2.51 -0.60
CA GLY A 62 13.06 1.68 -0.03
C GLY A 62 12.86 1.34 1.45
N ASP A 63 11.71 1.69 2.02
CA ASP A 63 11.34 1.33 3.39
C ASP A 63 10.82 -0.11 3.44
N ILE A 64 11.78 -1.05 3.53
CA ILE A 64 11.49 -2.48 3.58
C ILE A 64 10.68 -2.88 4.82
N ALA A 65 10.88 -2.18 5.94
CA ALA A 65 10.21 -2.52 7.20
C ALA A 65 8.71 -2.30 7.04
N LYS A 66 8.32 -1.12 6.55
CA LYS A 66 6.91 -0.81 6.24
C LYS A 66 6.32 -1.72 5.18
N LEU A 67 7.10 -2.12 4.18
CA LEU A 67 6.66 -3.06 3.14
C LEU A 67 6.28 -4.43 3.71
N LEU A 68 7.08 -4.95 4.66
CA LEU A 68 6.81 -6.22 5.34
C LEU A 68 5.64 -6.10 6.33
N GLU A 69 5.53 -4.98 7.05
CA GLU A 69 4.37 -4.70 7.91
C GLU A 69 3.07 -4.66 7.12
N LEU A 70 3.07 -4.01 5.94
CA LEU A 70 1.92 -4.00 5.04
C LEU A 70 1.56 -5.41 4.57
N GLN A 71 2.56 -6.23 4.22
CA GLN A 71 2.33 -7.63 3.83
C GLN A 71 1.68 -8.45 4.95
N ASP A 72 2.15 -8.29 6.19
CA ASP A 72 1.56 -8.94 7.37
C ASP A 72 0.11 -8.49 7.59
N ARG A 73 -0.16 -7.19 7.45
CA ARG A 73 -1.52 -6.64 7.55
C ARG A 73 -2.45 -7.17 6.48
N MET A 74 -2.00 -7.26 5.22
CA MET A 74 -2.78 -7.88 4.13
C MET A 74 -3.24 -9.28 4.55
N MET A 75 -2.34 -10.10 5.07
CA MET A 75 -2.68 -11.45 5.53
C MET A 75 -3.67 -11.45 6.70
N LYS A 76 -3.49 -10.55 7.69
CA LYS A 76 -4.40 -10.42 8.85
C LYS A 76 -5.82 -10.02 8.48
N VAL A 77 -6.01 -9.23 7.42
CA VAL A 77 -7.35 -8.87 6.91
C VAL A 77 -7.91 -9.90 5.93
N GLY A 78 -7.28 -11.08 5.83
CA GLY A 78 -7.73 -12.19 4.97
C GLY A 78 -7.33 -12.04 3.50
N PHE A 79 -6.40 -11.13 3.19
CA PHE A 79 -5.97 -10.87 1.83
C PHE A 79 -4.60 -11.51 1.54
N ALA A 80 -4.56 -12.44 0.59
CA ALA A 80 -3.32 -13.10 0.20
C ALA A 80 -2.45 -12.17 -0.67
N PRO A 81 -1.18 -11.89 -0.27
CA PRO A 81 -0.20 -11.28 -1.15
C PRO A 81 -0.13 -12.05 -2.48
N ASN A 82 -0.13 -11.33 -3.60
CA ASN A 82 -0.08 -11.96 -4.93
C ASN A 82 1.34 -11.93 -5.50
N SER A 83 1.53 -12.51 -6.70
CA SER A 83 2.84 -12.55 -7.37
C SER A 83 3.48 -11.16 -7.55
N LEU A 84 2.66 -10.12 -7.74
CA LEU A 84 3.14 -8.75 -7.85
C LEU A 84 3.61 -8.22 -6.50
N THR A 85 2.89 -8.52 -5.42
CA THR A 85 3.31 -8.20 -4.05
C THR A 85 4.67 -8.80 -3.74
N PHE A 86 4.86 -10.09 -3.99
CA PHE A 86 6.14 -10.77 -3.75
C PHE A 86 7.27 -10.22 -4.63
N LYS A 87 6.99 -9.89 -5.89
CA LYS A 87 7.98 -9.25 -6.78
C LYS A 87 8.53 -7.95 -6.18
N TYR A 88 7.65 -7.10 -5.63
CA TYR A 88 8.06 -5.86 -4.99
C TYR A 88 8.83 -6.09 -3.69
N VAL A 89 8.40 -7.03 -2.84
CA VAL A 89 9.12 -7.39 -1.62
C VAL A 89 10.54 -7.88 -1.93
N ILE A 90 10.69 -8.81 -2.88
CA ILE A 90 12.00 -9.33 -3.30
C ILE A 90 12.89 -8.20 -3.85
N HIS A 91 12.32 -7.32 -4.68
CA HIS A 91 13.06 -6.17 -5.22
C HIS A 91 13.51 -5.20 -4.12
N GLY A 92 12.65 -4.88 -3.15
CA GLY A 92 13.02 -4.08 -1.99
C GLY A 92 14.14 -4.73 -1.16
N LEU A 93 14.04 -6.04 -0.90
CA LEU A 93 15.05 -6.78 -0.13
C LEU A 93 16.41 -6.74 -0.82
N TRP A 94 16.42 -6.88 -2.15
CA TRP A 94 17.65 -6.82 -2.93
C TRP A 94 18.33 -5.43 -2.86
N ARG A 95 17.55 -4.33 -2.90
CA ARG A 95 18.07 -2.95 -2.77
C ARG A 95 18.62 -2.65 -1.38
N THR A 96 18.02 -3.19 -0.32
CA THR A 96 18.53 -3.00 1.05
C THR A 96 19.80 -3.82 1.32
N ALA A 97 19.90 -5.02 0.75
CA ALA A 97 21.08 -5.89 0.88
C ALA A 97 22.30 -5.39 0.08
N ARG A 98 22.11 -4.53 -0.92
CA ARG A 98 23.18 -3.84 -1.64
C ARG A 98 22.88 -2.34 -1.71
N PRO A 99 23.33 -1.54 -0.73
CA PRO A 99 23.29 -0.09 -0.89
C PRO A 99 24.07 0.25 -2.17
N ASP A 100 23.45 1.00 -3.07
CA ASP A 100 24.09 1.50 -4.29
C ASP A 100 25.49 2.01 -3.97
N LYS A 101 26.49 1.52 -4.69
CA LYS A 101 27.86 2.04 -4.61
C LYS A 101 27.95 3.49 -5.15
N ASP A 102 26.86 4.03 -5.72
CA ASP A 102 26.79 5.37 -6.29
C ASP A 102 26.61 6.51 -5.27
N LYS A 103 26.80 6.27 -3.97
CA LYS A 103 26.97 7.34 -2.97
C LYS A 103 28.42 7.56 -2.50
N LEU A 104 29.41 6.89 -3.10
CA LEU A 104 30.83 7.27 -2.95
C LEU A 104 31.30 8.08 -4.16
N HIS A 105 30.84 9.32 -4.25
CA HIS A 105 31.68 10.41 -4.75
C HIS A 105 31.62 11.55 -3.73
N VAL A 106 32.37 11.36 -2.64
CA VAL A 106 32.98 12.46 -1.91
C VAL A 106 34.45 12.48 -2.30
N GLU A 107 34.79 13.45 -3.14
CA GLU A 107 36.00 14.28 -3.16
C GLU A 107 36.02 15.09 -4.46
#